data_AF-A0A2K2DKS2-F1
#
_entry.id   AF-A0A2K2DKS2-F1
#
_cell.length_a   1.000
_cell.length_b   1.000
_cell.length_c   1.000
_cell.angle_alpha   90.00
_cell.angle_beta   90.00
_cell.angle_gamma   90.00
#
_symmetry.space_group_name_H-M   'P 1'
#
loop_
_entity.id
_entity.type
_entity.pdbx_description
1 polymer ?
#
loop_
_entity_poly.entity_id
_entity_poly.type
_entity_poly.pdbx_seq_one_letter_code
_entity_poly.pdbx_strand_id
1 'polypeptide(L)'
;MIKYAASSLMVRLLLHLPRAPPTYRPLLLPLHPARLRAAASASFPLAAMSTTAQAVADEKRAVRSEVRRALKALSPDQRASEDLAIQSNILNSSWFKASKRLCAYISCAQLREVDTSKILAEVLSQNSEHDGQAKDIYVPRVEDKNRNMRMFKITTMDDLVKNSMNILEPSPLDASGNAREDVLSASSPIDLFLLPGQAFDRTGRRLGRGGGYYDTFLMRYQELAKENGWSQPLLDCVGVGVRVGPKWAVLKQKDQSEIMM
;
A
#
# COMPACT_ATOMS: atom_id res chain seq x y z
N MET A 1 6.32 43.53 11.81
CA MET A 1 4.84 43.59 11.93
C MET A 1 4.29 42.21 11.63
N ILE A 2 3.88 41.54 12.69
CA ILE A 2 3.14 40.27 12.69
C ILE A 2 1.68 40.59 12.35
N LYS A 3 1.04 39.75 11.53
CA LYS A 3 -0.36 39.26 11.64
C LYS A 3 -0.90 38.85 10.26
N TYR A 4 -1.11 37.55 10.08
CA TYR A 4 -2.38 37.04 9.59
C TYR A 4 -2.75 35.81 10.40
N ALA A 5 -3.77 35.99 11.24
CA ALA A 5 -4.49 34.98 11.96
C ALA A 5 -5.87 34.83 11.30
N ALA A 6 -6.37 33.60 11.19
CA ALA A 6 -7.77 33.17 11.14
C ALA A 6 -7.82 31.79 10.44
N SER A 7 -8.51 30.76 10.90
CA SER A 7 -9.33 30.57 12.08
C SER A 7 -9.50 29.07 12.32
N SER A 8 -9.60 28.73 13.60
CA SER A 8 -10.06 27.45 14.13
C SER A 8 -11.42 27.04 13.54
N LEU A 9 -11.59 25.76 13.24
CA LEU A 9 -12.89 25.11 13.33
C LEU A 9 -12.72 23.77 14.05
N MET A 10 -12.73 23.83 15.38
CA MET A 10 -13.16 22.71 16.21
C MET A 10 -14.60 22.38 15.85
N VAL A 11 -14.86 21.18 15.35
CA VAL A 11 -16.18 20.56 15.45
C VAL A 11 -16.05 19.41 16.43
N ARG A 12 -16.44 19.72 17.66
CA ARG A 12 -16.68 18.78 18.74
C ARG A 12 -18.05 18.16 18.50
N LEU A 13 -18.12 16.94 17.98
CA LEU A 13 -19.38 16.19 17.92
C LEU A 13 -19.39 15.12 19.01
N LEU A 14 -20.03 15.47 20.13
CA LEU A 14 -20.52 14.54 21.14
C LEU A 14 -21.67 13.72 20.53
N LEU A 15 -21.47 12.42 20.33
CA LEU A 15 -22.57 11.47 20.20
C LEU A 15 -22.25 10.20 21.00
N HIS A 16 -22.83 10.17 22.20
CA HIS A 16 -23.50 9.03 22.85
C HIS A 16 -23.03 7.60 22.52
N LEU A 17 -22.41 6.96 23.52
CA LEU A 17 -22.39 5.51 23.69
C LEU A 17 -23.82 4.94 23.72
N PRO A 18 -24.03 3.72 23.19
CA PRO A 18 -24.56 2.70 24.10
C PRO A 18 -23.98 1.29 23.93
N ARG A 19 -23.76 0.68 25.10
CA ARG A 19 -24.04 -0.69 25.56
C ARG A 19 -23.51 -1.94 24.80
N ALA A 20 -22.96 -2.81 25.65
CA ALA A 20 -22.53 -4.21 25.56
C ALA A 20 -23.22 -5.14 24.53
N PRO A 21 -22.52 -6.21 24.10
CA PRO A 21 -23.03 -7.16 23.11
C PRO A 21 -24.08 -8.11 23.70
N PRO A 22 -25.06 -8.59 22.90
CA PRO A 22 -25.93 -9.66 23.34
C PRO A 22 -25.20 -11.01 23.33
N THR A 23 -25.37 -11.75 24.41
CA THR A 23 -25.00 -13.15 24.59
C THR A 23 -25.71 -14.05 23.57
N TYR A 24 -24.95 -14.84 22.81
CA TYR A 24 -25.52 -15.91 21.99
C TYR A 24 -25.84 -17.13 22.86
N ARG A 25 -27.11 -17.54 22.84
CA ARG A 25 -27.60 -18.81 23.41
C ARG A 25 -28.02 -19.70 22.24
N PRO A 26 -27.47 -20.92 22.06
CA PRO A 26 -27.84 -21.75 20.92
C PRO A 26 -29.23 -22.37 21.16
N LEU A 27 -30.18 -22.06 20.29
CA LEU A 27 -31.44 -22.80 20.18
C LEU A 27 -31.21 -23.97 19.21
N LEU A 28 -31.18 -25.18 19.77
CA LEU A 28 -31.28 -26.43 19.00
C LEU A 28 -32.69 -26.54 18.42
N LEU A 29 -32.81 -26.59 17.10
CA LEU A 29 -34.01 -27.00 16.38
C LEU A 29 -33.78 -28.39 15.76
N PRO A 30 -34.81 -29.25 15.73
CA PRO A 30 -34.68 -30.63 15.26
C PRO A 30 -34.47 -30.71 13.74
N LEU A 31 -33.59 -31.62 13.33
CA LEU A 31 -33.31 -31.96 11.94
C LEU A 31 -34.50 -32.70 11.33
N HIS A 32 -35.17 -32.08 10.36
CA HIS A 32 -36.03 -32.76 9.39
C HIS A 32 -35.26 -32.93 8.05
N PRO A 33 -35.42 -34.06 7.35
CA PRO A 33 -34.68 -34.31 6.11
C PRO A 33 -35.27 -33.44 4.97
N ALA A 34 -34.53 -32.41 4.57
CA ALA A 34 -34.85 -31.65 3.38
C ALA A 34 -34.45 -32.46 2.13
N ARG A 35 -35.45 -32.73 1.28
CA ARG A 35 -35.30 -33.30 -0.06
C ARG A 35 -34.24 -32.53 -0.86
N LEU A 36 -33.27 -33.26 -1.42
CA LEU A 36 -32.37 -32.77 -2.47
C LEU A 36 -33.19 -32.30 -3.67
N ARG A 37 -33.36 -30.98 -3.81
CA ARG A 37 -33.72 -30.36 -5.08
C ARG A 37 -32.40 -30.07 -5.81
N ALA A 38 -32.21 -30.70 -6.96
CA ALA A 38 -31.07 -30.42 -7.82
C ALA A 38 -30.98 -28.91 -8.07
N ALA A 39 -29.85 -28.32 -7.70
CA ALA A 39 -29.54 -26.94 -8.04
C ALA A 39 -29.41 -26.85 -9.57
N ALA A 40 -30.31 -26.12 -10.21
CA ALA A 40 -30.12 -25.69 -11.59
C ALA A 40 -28.82 -24.88 -11.65
N SER A 41 -27.87 -25.32 -12.48
CA SER A 41 -26.68 -24.58 -12.80
C SER A 41 -27.08 -23.25 -13.43
N ALA A 42 -26.92 -22.15 -12.69
CA ALA A 42 -26.97 -20.82 -13.27
C ALA A 42 -25.72 -20.64 -14.15
N SER A 43 -25.82 -21.05 -15.41
CA SER A 43 -24.88 -20.72 -16.47
C SER A 43 -24.99 -19.23 -16.77
N PHE A 44 -24.21 -18.41 -16.06
CA PHE A 44 -23.99 -17.04 -16.48
C PHE A 44 -23.31 -17.05 -17.86
N PRO A 45 -23.82 -16.32 -18.86
CA PRO A 45 -23.23 -16.34 -20.20
C PRO A 45 -21.83 -15.72 -20.17
N LEU A 46 -20.82 -16.52 -20.56
CA LEU A 46 -19.40 -16.15 -20.63
C LEU A 46 -19.16 -14.82 -21.37
N ALA A 47 -20.02 -14.50 -22.35
CA ALA A 47 -19.99 -13.26 -23.13
C ALA A 47 -20.28 -11.98 -22.30
N ALA A 48 -21.18 -12.06 -21.31
CA ALA A 48 -21.50 -10.94 -20.43
C ALA A 48 -20.37 -10.66 -19.41
N MET A 49 -19.66 -11.71 -18.97
CA MET A 49 -18.48 -11.56 -18.10
C MET A 49 -17.30 -10.95 -18.87
N SER A 50 -17.08 -11.36 -20.12
CA SER A 50 -16.02 -10.83 -20.99
C SER A 50 -16.19 -9.33 -21.27
N THR A 51 -17.42 -8.89 -21.57
CA THR A 51 -17.72 -7.47 -21.83
C THR A 51 -17.56 -6.61 -20.58
N THR A 52 -17.94 -7.12 -19.41
CA THR A 52 -17.77 -6.41 -18.13
C THR A 52 -16.30 -6.29 -17.73
N ALA A 53 -15.52 -7.36 -17.87
CA ALA A 53 -14.09 -7.34 -17.58
C ALA A 53 -13.32 -6.37 -18.50
N GLN A 54 -13.68 -6.35 -19.78
CA GLN A 54 -13.13 -5.41 -20.75
C GLN A 54 -13.49 -3.95 -20.41
N ALA A 55 -14.75 -3.67 -20.06
CA ALA A 55 -15.17 -2.34 -19.65
C ALA A 55 -14.40 -1.84 -18.41
N VAL A 56 -14.20 -2.70 -17.41
CA VAL A 56 -13.39 -2.38 -16.22
C VAL A 56 -11.93 -2.13 -16.60
N ALA A 57 -11.35 -2.91 -17.52
CA ALA A 57 -9.98 -2.71 -17.97
C ALA A 57 -9.80 -1.36 -18.69
N ASP A 58 -10.78 -0.96 -19.50
CA ASP A 58 -10.77 0.31 -20.22
C ASP A 58 -10.97 1.51 -19.27
N GLU A 59 -11.85 1.40 -18.27
CA GLU A 59 -11.99 2.42 -17.22
C GLU A 59 -10.68 2.60 -16.44
N LYS A 60 -10.03 1.49 -16.03
CA LYS A 60 -8.71 1.53 -15.39
C LYS A 60 -7.66 2.19 -16.30
N ARG A 61 -7.70 1.94 -17.61
CA ARG A 61 -6.79 2.57 -18.58
C ARG A 61 -7.04 4.08 -18.68
N ALA A 62 -8.30 4.50 -18.72
CA ALA A 62 -8.69 5.92 -18.75
C ALA A 62 -8.17 6.66 -17.51
N VAL A 63 -8.42 6.12 -16.31
CA VAL A 63 -7.94 6.72 -15.05
C VAL A 63 -6.42 6.82 -15.02
N ARG A 64 -5.69 5.76 -15.42
CA ARG A 64 -4.21 5.81 -15.50
C ARG A 64 -3.73 6.92 -16.43
N SER A 65 -4.41 7.12 -17.57
CA SER A 65 -4.07 8.17 -18.53
C SER A 65 -4.30 9.57 -17.93
N GLU A 66 -5.42 9.77 -17.27
CA GLU A 66 -5.78 11.04 -16.63
C GLU A 66 -4.83 11.42 -15.49
N VAL A 67 -4.55 10.48 -14.58
CA VAL A 67 -3.54 10.67 -13.51
C VAL A 67 -2.20 11.06 -14.11
N ARG A 68 -1.73 10.32 -15.14
CA ARG A 68 -0.44 10.59 -15.76
C ARG A 68 -0.39 11.99 -16.36
N ARG A 69 -1.49 12.46 -16.96
CA ARG A 69 -1.62 13.82 -17.48
C ARG A 69 -1.57 14.85 -16.36
N ALA A 70 -2.31 14.63 -15.27
CA ALA A 70 -2.30 15.54 -14.11
C ALA A 70 -0.90 15.63 -13.46
N LEU A 71 -0.23 14.50 -13.23
CA LEU A 71 1.13 14.47 -12.69
C LEU A 71 2.17 15.08 -13.65
N LYS A 72 1.90 15.10 -14.96
CA LYS A 72 2.74 15.79 -15.95
C LYS A 72 2.58 17.31 -15.92
N ALA A 73 1.43 17.80 -15.46
CA ALA A 73 1.14 19.23 -15.40
C ALA A 73 1.72 19.91 -14.14
N LEU A 74 2.16 19.15 -13.14
CA LEU A 74 2.85 19.68 -11.97
C LEU A 74 4.23 20.22 -12.34
N SER A 75 4.55 21.42 -11.85
CA SER A 75 5.91 21.93 -11.94
C SER A 75 6.87 21.11 -11.07
N PRO A 76 8.19 21.14 -11.35
CA PRO A 76 9.19 20.50 -10.50
C PRO A 76 9.09 20.92 -9.02
N ASP A 77 8.85 22.19 -8.74
CA ASP A 77 8.74 22.72 -7.38
C ASP A 77 7.48 22.24 -6.67
N GLN A 78 6.33 22.25 -7.36
CA GLN A 78 5.09 21.70 -6.82
C GLN A 78 5.26 20.22 -6.49
N ARG A 79 5.91 19.49 -7.40
CA ARG A 79 6.16 18.06 -7.22
C ARG A 79 7.08 17.80 -6.02
N ALA A 80 8.19 18.52 -5.93
CA ALA A 80 9.11 18.41 -4.80
C ALA A 80 8.42 18.77 -3.47
N SER A 81 7.60 19.82 -3.46
CA SER A 81 6.85 20.23 -2.27
C SER A 81 5.84 19.17 -1.81
N GLU A 82 5.10 18.53 -2.73
CA GLU A 82 4.17 17.46 -2.37
C GLU A 82 4.93 16.21 -1.91
N ASP A 83 6.02 15.82 -2.57
CA ASP A 83 6.85 14.68 -2.17
C ASP A 83 7.44 14.89 -0.76
N LEU A 84 7.91 16.10 -0.45
CA LEU A 84 8.40 16.47 0.88
C LEU A 84 7.30 16.41 1.94
N ALA A 85 6.12 16.93 1.64
CA ALA A 85 4.99 16.92 2.57
C ALA A 85 4.53 15.48 2.89
N ILE A 86 4.47 14.62 1.87
CA ILE A 86 4.10 13.20 2.02
C ILE A 86 5.14 12.48 2.88
N GLN A 87 6.43 12.58 2.54
CA GLN A 87 7.48 11.95 3.34
C GLN A 87 7.49 12.45 4.79
N SER A 88 7.28 13.75 5.02
CA SER A 88 7.19 14.31 6.37
C SER A 88 6.00 13.77 7.16
N ASN A 89 4.84 13.60 6.53
CA ASN A 89 3.67 13.02 7.18
C ASN A 89 3.90 11.57 7.60
N ILE A 90 4.50 10.75 6.71
CA ILE A 90 4.86 9.35 7.01
C ILE A 90 5.78 9.30 8.21
N LEU A 91 6.91 9.99 8.13
CA LEU A 91 7.95 10.00 9.17
C LEU A 91 7.42 10.46 10.54
N ASN A 92 6.47 11.40 10.55
CA ASN A 92 5.92 11.92 11.79
C ASN A 92 4.77 11.10 12.38
N SER A 93 4.20 10.18 11.60
CA SER A 93 3.07 9.37 12.03
C SER A 93 3.42 8.40 13.16
N SER A 94 2.45 8.12 14.03
CA SER A 94 2.63 7.14 15.12
C SER A 94 2.80 5.73 14.59
N TRP A 95 2.08 5.36 13.54
CA TRP A 95 2.16 4.03 12.95
C TRP A 95 3.53 3.76 12.33
N PHE A 96 4.13 4.72 11.61
CA PHE A 96 5.49 4.56 11.08
C PHE A 96 6.50 4.42 12.21
N LYS A 97 6.40 5.27 13.25
CA LYS A 97 7.27 5.24 14.42
C LYS A 97 7.18 3.91 15.18
N ALA A 98 6.00 3.30 15.25
CA ALA A 98 5.79 2.01 15.91
C ALA A 98 6.25 0.79 15.08
N SER A 99 6.29 0.88 13.74
CA SER A 99 6.68 -0.24 12.87
C SER A 99 8.15 -0.62 13.00
N LYS A 100 8.49 -1.88 13.15
CA LYS A 100 9.88 -2.37 13.20
C LYS A 100 10.34 -2.92 11.85
N ARG A 101 9.43 -3.54 11.09
CA ARG A 101 9.75 -4.16 9.81
C ARG A 101 8.82 -3.59 8.75
N LEU A 102 9.37 -2.92 7.75
CA LEU A 102 8.59 -2.26 6.71
C LEU A 102 9.07 -2.58 5.31
N CYS A 103 8.12 -2.67 4.39
CA CYS A 103 8.40 -2.73 2.96
C CYS A 103 8.19 -1.35 2.35
N ALA A 104 9.15 -0.88 1.54
CA ALA A 104 9.03 0.36 0.79
C ALA A 104 9.51 0.17 -0.64
N TYR A 105 8.90 0.89 -1.58
CA TYR A 105 9.40 0.92 -2.95
C TYR A 105 10.57 1.90 -3.08
N ILE A 106 11.48 1.61 -4.02
CA ILE A 106 12.46 2.60 -4.47
C ILE A 106 11.81 3.47 -5.53
N SER A 107 11.59 4.74 -5.22
CA SER A 107 10.91 5.66 -6.12
C SER A 107 11.67 5.83 -7.44
N CYS A 108 10.96 5.70 -8.56
CA CYS A 108 11.52 5.99 -9.87
C CYS A 108 10.90 7.24 -10.49
N ALA A 109 11.73 8.27 -10.73
CA ALA A 109 11.29 9.54 -11.33
C ALA A 109 10.61 9.35 -12.69
N GLN A 110 11.06 8.39 -13.50
CA GLN A 110 10.45 8.06 -14.80
C GLN A 110 9.02 7.54 -14.65
N LEU A 111 8.74 6.87 -13.53
CA LEU A 111 7.42 6.35 -13.21
C LEU A 111 6.50 7.41 -12.60
N ARG A 112 7.05 8.58 -12.21
CA ARG A 112 6.37 9.67 -11.51
C ARG A 112 5.78 9.27 -10.16
N GLU A 113 6.36 8.27 -9.51
CA GLU A 113 6.02 7.85 -8.15
C GLU A 113 6.56 8.86 -7.14
N VAL A 114 5.87 9.04 -6.01
CA VAL A 114 6.35 9.90 -4.91
C VAL A 114 7.75 9.49 -4.50
N ASP A 115 8.64 10.45 -4.28
CA ASP A 115 9.97 10.19 -3.74
C ASP A 115 9.90 9.56 -2.34
N THR A 116 10.67 8.50 -2.11
CA THR A 116 10.77 7.79 -0.82
C THR A 116 12.15 7.90 -0.18
N SER A 117 13.04 8.71 -0.76
CA SER A 117 14.45 8.79 -0.36
C SER A 117 14.67 9.15 1.11
N LYS A 118 13.88 10.05 1.69
CA LYS A 118 14.01 10.43 3.11
C LYS A 118 13.53 9.34 4.05
N ILE A 119 12.52 8.58 3.66
CA ILE A 119 12.03 7.45 4.44
C ILE A 119 13.08 6.34 4.48
N LEU A 120 13.66 6.02 3.33
CA LEU A 120 14.78 5.07 3.23
C LEU A 120 15.97 5.55 4.07
N ALA A 121 16.35 6.82 3.94
CA ALA A 121 17.47 7.39 4.68
C ALA A 121 17.26 7.39 6.20
N GLU A 122 16.04 7.68 6.68
CA GLU A 122 15.71 7.62 8.11
C GLU A 122 15.95 6.21 8.64
N VAL A 123 15.36 5.19 8.01
CA VAL A 123 15.43 3.81 8.46
C VAL A 123 16.84 3.24 8.38
N LEU A 124 17.60 3.60 7.33
CA LEU A 124 18.97 3.14 7.14
C LEU A 124 20.00 3.91 7.98
N SER A 125 19.60 5.01 8.63
CA SER A 125 20.52 5.79 9.45
C SER A 125 20.88 5.04 10.74
N GLN A 126 22.17 5.01 11.05
CA GLN A 126 22.73 4.36 12.25
C GLN A 126 22.23 4.99 13.57
N ASN A 127 21.70 6.22 13.51
CA ASN A 127 21.23 6.99 14.66
C ASN A 127 19.69 7.01 14.78
N SER A 128 18.97 6.23 13.97
CA SER A 128 17.51 6.16 14.06
C SER A 128 17.08 5.37 15.31
N GLU A 129 17.09 6.04 16.46
CA GLU A 129 16.43 5.51 17.66
C GLU A 129 14.92 5.72 17.54
N HIS A 130 14.22 4.70 17.07
CA HIS A 130 12.77 4.60 17.22
C HIS A 130 12.49 3.66 18.40
N ASP A 131 12.23 4.23 19.57
CA ASP A 131 12.02 3.49 20.82
C ASP A 131 13.16 2.51 21.16
N GLY A 132 14.41 2.88 20.83
CA GLY A 132 15.62 2.10 21.15
C GLY A 132 15.82 0.83 20.30
N GLN A 133 15.18 0.72 19.13
CA GLN A 133 15.36 -0.40 18.19
C GLN A 133 15.53 0.10 16.76
N ALA A 134 16.46 -0.50 16.02
CA ALA A 134 16.61 -0.27 14.58
C ALA A 134 15.42 -0.86 13.82
N LYS A 135 15.01 -0.20 12.74
CA LYS A 135 13.98 -0.71 11.83
C LYS A 135 14.63 -1.47 10.67
N ASP A 136 13.97 -2.53 10.23
CA ASP A 136 14.32 -3.24 9.01
C ASP A 136 13.50 -2.74 7.83
N ILE A 137 14.17 -2.50 6.70
CA ILE A 137 13.52 -2.09 5.46
C ILE A 137 13.77 -3.08 4.33
N TYR A 138 12.68 -3.47 3.68
CA TYR A 138 12.67 -4.40 2.56
C TYR A 138 12.20 -3.67 1.31
N VAL A 139 12.86 -3.95 0.19
CA VAL A 139 12.63 -3.23 -1.08
C VAL A 139 12.46 -4.22 -2.23
N PRO A 140 11.67 -3.88 -3.26
CA PRO A 140 11.24 -4.83 -4.26
C PRO A 140 12.35 -5.19 -5.25
N ARG A 141 12.42 -6.47 -5.61
CA ARG A 141 13.12 -6.99 -6.78
C ARG A 141 12.12 -7.71 -7.68
N VAL A 142 12.08 -7.33 -8.96
CA VAL A 142 11.25 -8.04 -9.96
C VAL A 142 12.07 -9.17 -10.54
N GLU A 143 11.60 -10.41 -10.35
CA GLU A 143 12.31 -11.60 -10.83
C GLU A 143 12.01 -11.88 -12.31
N ASP A 144 10.76 -11.67 -12.74
CA ASP A 144 10.35 -11.98 -14.11
C ASP A 144 9.08 -11.25 -14.59
N LYS A 145 8.65 -11.59 -15.81
CA LYS A 145 7.41 -11.09 -16.44
C LYS A 145 6.15 -11.83 -15.97
N ASN A 146 6.28 -12.91 -15.21
CA ASN A 146 5.17 -13.68 -14.64
C ASN A 146 4.65 -13.10 -13.33
N ARG A 147 5.09 -11.88 -13.00
CA ARG A 147 4.70 -11.13 -11.79
C ARG A 147 5.34 -11.67 -10.52
N ASN A 148 6.45 -12.40 -10.65
CA ASN A 148 7.25 -12.78 -9.50
C ASN A 148 8.04 -11.56 -9.04
N MET A 149 7.79 -11.17 -7.79
CA MET A 149 8.48 -10.10 -7.09
C MET A 149 8.88 -10.64 -5.72
N ARG A 150 10.07 -10.28 -5.27
CA ARG A 150 10.56 -10.55 -3.91
C ARG A 150 10.81 -9.21 -3.23
N MET A 151 10.84 -9.22 -1.90
CA MET A 151 11.16 -8.04 -1.09
C MET A 151 12.37 -8.41 -0.23
N PHE A 152 13.51 -7.81 -0.52
CA PHE A 152 14.76 -8.14 0.16
C PHE A 152 15.17 -7.04 1.13
N LYS A 153 15.71 -7.45 2.28
CA LYS A 153 16.28 -6.54 3.27
C LYS A 153 17.50 -5.82 2.69
N ILE A 154 17.56 -4.52 2.92
CA ILE A 154 18.75 -3.70 2.68
C ILE A 154 19.24 -3.09 3.99
N THR A 155 20.55 -2.87 4.08
CA THR A 155 21.21 -2.23 5.22
C THR A 155 21.91 -0.93 4.82
N THR A 156 22.06 -0.69 3.51
CA THR A 156 22.59 0.55 2.94
C THR A 156 21.99 0.80 1.55
N MET A 157 22.05 2.05 1.09
CA MET A 157 21.69 2.39 -0.28
C MET A 157 22.61 1.75 -1.33
N ASP A 158 23.84 1.38 -0.95
CA ASP A 158 24.80 0.70 -1.82
C ASP A 158 24.40 -0.76 -2.14
N ASP A 159 23.39 -1.29 -1.44
CA ASP A 159 22.80 -2.60 -1.75
C ASP A 159 22.00 -2.61 -3.05
N LEU A 160 21.67 -1.43 -3.58
CA LEU A 160 20.83 -1.24 -4.73
C LEU A 160 21.63 -1.18 -6.03
N VAL A 161 21.21 -1.96 -7.00
CA VAL A 161 21.76 -2.00 -8.36
C VAL A 161 20.69 -1.59 -9.37
N LYS A 162 21.10 -0.91 -10.45
CA LYS A 162 20.18 -0.58 -11.54
C LYS A 162 19.90 -1.82 -12.38
N ASN A 163 18.63 -2.12 -12.61
CA ASN A 163 18.23 -3.12 -13.60
C ASN A 163 18.24 -2.54 -15.04
N SER A 164 17.85 -3.37 -16.02
CA SER A 164 17.82 -2.99 -17.44
C SER A 164 16.90 -1.80 -17.76
N MET A 165 15.99 -1.43 -16.86
CA MET A 165 15.10 -0.28 -16.96
C MET A 165 15.59 0.93 -16.15
N ASN A 166 16.84 0.91 -15.64
CA ASN A 166 17.40 1.92 -14.74
C ASN A 166 16.63 2.10 -13.42
N ILE A 167 15.86 1.11 -13.00
CA ILE A 167 15.19 1.08 -11.70
C ILE A 167 16.15 0.41 -10.71
N LEU A 168 16.32 1.04 -9.55
CA LEU A 168 17.12 0.50 -8.46
C LEU A 168 16.37 -0.66 -7.78
N GLU A 169 17.04 -1.79 -7.63
CA GLU A 169 16.55 -2.98 -6.96
C GLU A 169 17.71 -3.65 -6.20
N PRO A 170 17.44 -4.42 -5.13
CA PRO A 170 18.49 -5.09 -4.39
C PRO A 170 19.00 -6.31 -5.16
N SER A 171 20.30 -6.61 -5.03
CA SER A 171 20.83 -7.92 -5.40
C SER A 171 20.27 -9.00 -4.45
N PRO A 172 19.98 -10.24 -4.91
CA PRO A 172 19.57 -11.32 -4.01
C PRO A 172 20.64 -11.69 -2.97
N LEU A 173 21.90 -11.35 -3.24
CA LEU A 173 23.04 -11.57 -2.35
C LEU A 173 23.51 -10.26 -1.73
N ASP A 174 24.02 -10.33 -0.50
CA ASP A 174 24.73 -9.24 0.16
C ASP A 174 26.18 -9.09 -0.37
N ALA A 175 26.90 -8.07 0.12
CA ALA A 175 28.28 -7.80 -0.29
C ALA A 175 29.26 -8.94 0.08
N SER A 176 28.89 -9.81 1.02
CA SER A 176 29.66 -10.99 1.43
C SER A 176 29.25 -12.27 0.69
N GLY A 177 28.28 -12.20 -0.23
CA GLY A 177 27.78 -13.32 -1.01
C GLY A 177 26.70 -14.16 -0.31
N ASN A 178 26.20 -13.74 0.85
CA ASN A 178 25.12 -14.45 1.55
C ASN A 178 23.76 -14.08 0.96
N ALA A 179 22.79 -14.99 1.05
CA ALA A 179 21.42 -14.70 0.66
C ALA A 179 20.83 -13.62 1.58
N ARG A 180 20.22 -12.59 0.98
CA ARG A 180 19.46 -11.59 1.74
C ARG A 180 18.19 -12.19 2.30
N GLU A 181 17.77 -11.65 3.44
CA GLU A 181 16.47 -11.97 4.00
C GLU A 181 15.35 -11.53 3.03
N ASP A 182 14.51 -12.49 2.64
CA ASP A 182 13.31 -12.26 1.86
C ASP A 182 12.07 -12.34 2.76
N VAL A 183 11.18 -11.36 2.61
CA VAL A 183 9.90 -11.26 3.31
C VAL A 183 9.08 -12.55 3.21
N LEU A 184 9.07 -13.20 2.04
CA LEU A 184 8.27 -14.43 1.85
C LEU A 184 8.88 -15.68 2.51
N SER A 185 10.08 -15.57 3.06
CA SER A 185 10.76 -16.62 3.84
C SER A 185 11.10 -16.17 5.27
N ALA A 186 10.63 -14.98 5.68
CA ALA A 186 10.95 -14.43 6.98
C ALA A 186 10.28 -15.23 8.12
N SER A 187 10.83 -15.11 9.33
CA SER A 187 10.27 -15.74 10.55
C SER A 187 9.39 -14.80 11.37
N SER A 188 9.18 -13.57 10.90
CA SER A 188 8.44 -12.52 11.61
C SER A 188 7.51 -11.80 10.64
N PRO A 189 6.47 -11.09 11.15
CA PRO A 189 5.58 -10.28 10.32
C PRO A 189 6.22 -8.95 9.90
N ILE A 190 5.76 -8.45 8.75
CA ILE A 190 5.90 -7.05 8.34
C ILE A 190 4.80 -6.24 9.02
N ASP A 191 5.16 -5.06 9.51
CA ASP A 191 4.25 -4.15 10.19
C ASP A 191 3.60 -3.15 9.20
N LEU A 192 4.34 -2.76 8.17
CA LEU A 192 3.96 -1.68 7.26
C LEU A 192 4.40 -1.96 5.82
N PHE A 193 3.50 -1.76 4.87
CA PHE A 193 3.80 -1.65 3.44
C PHE A 193 3.54 -0.23 2.95
N LEU A 194 4.58 0.44 2.46
CA LEU A 194 4.46 1.65 1.66
C LEU A 194 4.30 1.26 0.19
N LEU A 195 3.07 1.36 -0.32
CA LEU A 195 2.68 0.85 -1.64
C LEU A 195 2.68 1.96 -2.69
N PRO A 196 3.36 1.79 -3.84
CA PRO A 196 3.24 2.73 -4.96
C PRO A 196 1.94 2.50 -5.73
N GLY A 197 1.44 3.55 -6.37
CA GLY A 197 0.24 3.49 -7.19
C GLY A 197 0.03 4.74 -8.04
N GLN A 198 -0.81 4.62 -9.07
CA GLN A 198 -1.23 5.75 -9.89
C GLN A 198 -2.42 6.47 -9.26
N ALA A 199 -3.40 5.72 -8.78
CA ALA A 199 -4.55 6.27 -8.09
C ALA A 199 -4.94 5.41 -6.91
N PHE A 200 -5.60 6.05 -5.96
CA PHE A 200 -6.18 5.43 -4.80
C PHE A 200 -7.57 6.03 -4.61
N ASP A 201 -8.43 5.37 -3.87
CA ASP A 201 -9.71 5.95 -3.49
C ASP A 201 -9.93 5.95 -1.97
N ARG A 202 -11.06 6.50 -1.54
CA ARG A 202 -11.44 6.61 -0.12
C ARG A 202 -11.74 5.28 0.56
N THR A 203 -11.75 4.18 -0.18
CA THR A 203 -11.94 2.83 0.36
C THR A 203 -10.62 2.06 0.44
N GLY A 204 -9.49 2.72 0.16
CA GLY A 204 -8.17 2.09 0.12
C GLY A 204 -7.93 1.25 -1.13
N ARG A 205 -8.78 1.31 -2.16
CA ARG A 205 -8.53 0.58 -3.41
C ARG A 205 -7.40 1.26 -4.17
N ARG A 206 -6.45 0.45 -4.62
CA ARG A 206 -5.25 0.89 -5.34
C ARG A 206 -5.34 0.58 -6.83
N LEU A 207 -5.00 1.56 -7.66
CA LEU A 207 -4.77 1.41 -9.09
C LEU A 207 -3.27 1.47 -9.39
N GLY A 208 -2.66 0.29 -9.60
CA GLY A 208 -1.27 0.19 -10.04
C GLY A 208 -1.08 0.47 -11.54
N ARG A 209 0.17 0.27 -12.02
CA ARG A 209 0.55 0.50 -13.43
C ARG A 209 0.01 -0.53 -14.42
N GLY A 210 -0.56 -1.63 -13.93
CA GLY A 210 -1.19 -2.68 -14.75
C GLY A 210 -0.45 -4.02 -14.77
N GLY A 211 0.79 -4.08 -14.26
CA GLY A 211 1.56 -5.33 -14.19
C GLY A 211 1.12 -6.30 -13.09
N GLY A 212 0.42 -5.84 -12.04
CA GLY A 212 -0.10 -6.72 -10.99
C GLY A 212 0.95 -7.30 -10.02
N TYR A 213 2.21 -6.85 -10.07
CA TYR A 213 3.28 -7.35 -9.20
C TYR A 213 2.98 -7.24 -7.70
N TYR A 214 2.57 -6.06 -7.24
CA TYR A 214 2.17 -5.86 -5.83
C TYR A 214 0.93 -6.65 -5.46
N ASP A 215 -0.04 -6.81 -6.37
CA ASP A 215 -1.27 -7.56 -6.08
C ASP A 215 -0.95 -9.05 -5.87
N THR A 216 -0.09 -9.62 -6.73
CA THR A 216 0.41 -11.00 -6.58
C THR A 216 1.24 -11.17 -5.30
N PHE A 217 2.14 -10.22 -5.00
CA PHE A 217 2.99 -10.29 -3.82
C PHE A 217 2.19 -10.21 -2.52
N LEU A 218 1.26 -9.24 -2.41
CA LEU A 218 0.44 -9.06 -1.21
C LEU A 218 -0.46 -10.28 -0.96
N MET A 219 -1.00 -10.90 -2.01
CA MET A 219 -1.75 -12.16 -1.88
C MET A 219 -0.89 -13.28 -1.26
N ARG A 220 0.32 -13.51 -1.77
CA ARG A 220 1.25 -14.51 -1.21
C ARG A 220 1.64 -14.19 0.24
N TYR A 221 1.87 -12.92 0.55
CA TYR A 221 2.20 -12.49 1.91
C TYR A 221 1.01 -12.69 2.86
N GLN A 222 -0.22 -12.43 2.42
CA GLN A 222 -1.43 -12.66 3.21
C GLN A 222 -1.62 -14.14 3.53
N GLU A 223 -1.35 -15.03 2.59
CA GLU A 223 -1.34 -16.48 2.80
C GLU A 223 -0.28 -16.88 3.83
N LEU A 224 0.96 -16.41 3.68
CA LEU A 224 2.05 -16.64 4.63
C LEU A 224 1.68 -16.16 6.05
N ALA A 225 1.15 -14.94 6.17
CA ALA A 225 0.75 -14.38 7.45
C ALA A 225 -0.37 -15.20 8.11
N LYS A 226 -1.32 -15.70 7.32
CA LYS A 226 -2.39 -16.58 7.80
C LYS A 226 -1.84 -17.93 8.29
N GLU A 227 -0.92 -18.53 7.55
CA GLU A 227 -0.28 -19.81 7.91
C GLU A 227 0.53 -19.70 9.20
N ASN A 228 1.18 -18.56 9.44
CA ASN A 228 2.00 -18.30 10.62
C ASN A 228 1.23 -17.65 11.79
N GLY A 229 -0.08 -17.40 11.64
CA GLY A 229 -0.90 -16.74 12.68
C GLY A 229 -0.48 -15.29 12.97
N TRP A 230 0.12 -14.61 12.00
CA TRP A 230 0.58 -13.23 12.13
C TRP A 230 -0.54 -12.21 11.96
N SER A 231 -0.36 -11.07 12.61
CA SER A 231 -1.19 -9.88 12.34
C SER A 231 -0.97 -9.39 10.90
N GLN A 232 -2.04 -8.89 10.30
CA GLN A 232 -1.94 -8.27 8.98
C GLN A 232 -1.25 -6.90 9.08
N PRO A 233 -0.43 -6.54 8.08
CA PRO A 233 0.33 -5.31 8.06
C PRO A 233 -0.59 -4.12 7.78
N LEU A 234 -0.16 -2.94 8.21
CA LEU A 234 -0.72 -1.69 7.71
C LEU A 234 -0.31 -1.49 6.24
N LEU A 235 -1.26 -1.12 5.37
CA LEU A 235 -1.01 -0.80 3.98
C LEU A 235 -1.18 0.71 3.77
N ASP A 236 -0.08 1.45 3.66
CA ASP A 236 -0.10 2.89 3.35
C ASP A 236 0.12 3.11 1.85
N CYS A 237 -0.84 3.77 1.21
CA CYS A 237 -0.88 3.97 -0.22
C CYS A 237 -0.31 5.34 -0.58
N VAL A 238 0.94 5.35 -1.06
CA VAL A 238 1.70 6.60 -1.25
C VAL A 238 1.44 7.20 -2.63
N GLY A 239 0.87 8.41 -2.67
CA GLY A 239 0.53 9.11 -3.92
C GLY A 239 0.41 10.62 -3.79
N VAL A 240 0.70 11.33 -4.89
CA VAL A 240 0.50 12.78 -4.98
C VAL A 240 -0.97 13.10 -5.20
N GLY A 241 -1.55 13.91 -4.31
CA GLY A 241 -2.95 14.30 -4.40
C GLY A 241 -3.26 15.14 -5.64
N VAL A 242 -3.74 14.49 -6.71
CA VAL A 242 -4.27 15.12 -7.92
C VAL A 242 -5.76 14.83 -8.06
N ARG A 243 -6.52 15.84 -8.49
CA ARG A 243 -7.96 15.72 -8.75
C ARG A 243 -8.18 15.05 -10.11
N VAL A 244 -8.88 13.91 -10.13
CA VAL A 244 -9.12 13.08 -11.33
C VAL A 244 -10.63 12.80 -11.43
N GLY A 245 -11.36 13.73 -12.05
CA GLY A 245 -12.82 13.66 -12.14
C GLY A 245 -13.56 13.58 -10.78
N PRO A 246 -14.88 13.31 -10.77
CA PRO A 246 -15.69 13.26 -9.55
C PRO A 246 -15.58 11.95 -8.75
N LYS A 247 -14.99 10.89 -9.33
CA LYS A 247 -14.93 9.54 -8.72
C LYS A 247 -13.56 9.14 -8.20
N TRP A 248 -12.47 9.74 -8.69
CA TRP A 248 -11.11 9.36 -8.36
C TRP A 248 -10.37 10.57 -7.80
N ALA A 249 -10.23 10.63 -6.48
CA ALA A 249 -9.31 11.56 -5.85
C ALA A 249 -8.07 10.77 -5.47
N VAL A 250 -6.89 11.13 -5.99
CA VAL A 250 -5.67 10.75 -5.26
C VAL A 250 -5.73 11.55 -3.97
N LEU A 251 -5.98 10.86 -2.86
CA LEU A 251 -6.16 11.52 -1.57
C LEU A 251 -4.82 12.08 -1.11
N LYS A 252 -4.84 13.29 -0.54
CA LYS A 252 -3.71 13.75 0.26
C LYS A 252 -3.64 12.86 1.50
N GLN A 253 -2.43 12.50 1.91
CA GLN A 253 -2.20 11.53 2.99
C GLN A 253 -2.90 11.87 4.31
N LYS A 254 -3.16 13.16 4.58
CA LYS A 254 -3.94 13.61 5.74
C LYS A 254 -5.37 13.03 5.80
N ASP A 255 -5.95 12.66 4.65
CA ASP A 255 -7.29 12.07 4.56
C ASP A 255 -7.26 10.52 4.65
N GLN A 256 -6.11 9.87 4.54
CA GLN A 256 -6.02 8.39 4.62
C GLN A 256 -6.00 7.88 6.07
N SER A 257 -5.50 8.68 7.03
CA SER A 257 -5.52 8.32 8.45
C SER A 257 -6.92 8.25 9.07
N GLU A 258 -7.94 8.82 8.43
CA GLU A 258 -9.34 8.74 8.88
C GLU A 258 -10.09 7.53 8.28
N ILE A 259 -9.50 6.81 7.31
CA ILE A 259 -10.16 5.71 6.58
C ILE A 259 -9.78 4.33 7.15
N MET A 260 -8.77 4.26 8.02
CA MET A 260 -8.21 2.99 8.53
C MET A 260 -8.32 2.81 10.06
N MET A 261 -9.29 3.47 10.69
CA MET A 261 -9.80 3.10 12.03
C MET A 261 -11.17 2.43 11.93
#